data_AF-A0A7V2UFY6-F1
#
_entry.id   AF-A0A7V2UFY6-F1
#
_cell.length_a   1.000
_cell.length_b   1.000
_cell.length_c   1.000
_cell.angle_alpha   90.00
_cell.angle_beta   90.00
_cell.angle_gamma   90.00
#
_symmetry.space_group_name_H-M   'P 1'
#
loop_
_entity.id
_entity.type
_entity.pdbx_description
1 polymer ?
#
loop_
_entity_poly.entity_id
_entity_poly.type
_entity_poly.pdbx_seq_one_letter_code
_entity_poly.pdbx_strand_id
1 'polypeptide(L)'
;MVRFDRRHIHFMGSGGIGVSALAHMAIESGAVVSGCDVRDGAALHTLARRGAKVWLGHDPAHLEGVQLVVHSSAVPDDHPELQAARRRRIPVINRAKMLAHFTAERRLVAIAGAHGKTTTTWLAAKLLLEAHYDPSVAIGGIVEELGGNYRLGSSPYFVAEVDESDASLLEFSPLYSIVTNVDHEHVDRYPSLAAVQGVFRQFLAGTRPGGAVIVCADSAPALATLDAWGGRRLTYGFAEGADFRAENPQADGRASIFDVRRPSGLLRDLRLTLPGRHNVQNALAAVALASLLGISDEVVRRALGAMTGVGRRLEAKGAADGVAVMDDYGHHPAEVRATLAAARGIARGRLLAVFQPHRYTRTFHLHEQFGDCFDGLDHLVLLPLYAAGEAPLDGVSTQWIERAVRARGHVPCDRFDDWEAARRHLLGLLRPGDTVLTIGAGDVYQFGEQLLAALRERERP
;
A
#
# COMPACT_ATOMS: atom_id res chain seq x y z
N MET A 1 -15.20 -20.84 7.79
CA MET A 1 -13.91 -20.24 8.22
C MET A 1 -12.84 -21.30 8.09
N VAL A 2 -11.70 -21.00 7.47
CA VAL A 2 -10.59 -21.95 7.33
C VAL A 2 -10.17 -22.42 8.73
N ARG A 3 -9.92 -23.73 8.87
CA ARG A 3 -9.40 -24.34 10.10
C ARG A 3 -8.17 -25.16 9.76
N PHE A 4 -7.10 -24.93 10.49
CA PHE A 4 -5.84 -25.64 10.28
C PHE A 4 -5.65 -26.84 11.20
N ASP A 5 -6.52 -27.05 12.19
CA ASP A 5 -6.54 -28.23 13.06
C ASP A 5 -5.15 -28.60 13.62
N ARG A 6 -4.45 -27.60 14.18
CA ARG A 6 -3.09 -27.71 14.73
C ARG A 6 -2.00 -28.07 13.72
N ARG A 7 -2.24 -27.94 12.41
CA ARG A 7 -1.17 -28.07 11.41
C ARG A 7 -0.04 -27.07 11.68
N HIS A 8 1.20 -27.55 11.57
CA HIS A 8 2.38 -26.71 11.74
C HIS A 8 2.74 -26.02 10.43
N ILE A 9 2.60 -24.69 10.40
CA ILE A 9 2.89 -23.85 9.24
C ILE A 9 4.12 -22.98 9.57
N HIS A 10 5.12 -23.03 8.69
CA HIS A 10 6.32 -22.21 8.79
C HIS A 10 6.28 -21.05 7.80
N PHE A 11 6.50 -19.82 8.28
CA PHE A 11 6.45 -18.60 7.47
C PHE A 11 7.84 -17.99 7.31
N MET A 12 8.39 -18.06 6.09
CA MET A 12 9.67 -17.42 5.74
C MET A 12 9.46 -15.98 5.25
N GLY A 13 10.19 -15.03 5.84
CA GLY A 13 9.98 -13.60 5.63
C GLY A 13 8.83 -13.05 6.46
N SER A 14 8.64 -13.60 7.67
CA SER A 14 7.53 -13.30 8.58
C SER A 14 7.58 -11.91 9.23
N GLY A 15 8.66 -11.17 9.03
CA GLY A 15 8.76 -9.75 9.37
C GLY A 15 8.11 -8.82 8.35
N GLY A 16 7.84 -9.30 7.13
CA GLY A 16 7.17 -8.53 6.09
C GLY A 16 5.66 -8.40 6.34
N ILE A 17 5.09 -7.22 6.02
CA ILE A 17 3.69 -6.87 6.28
C ILE A 17 2.69 -7.94 5.76
N GLY A 18 2.86 -8.42 4.52
CA GLY A 18 1.94 -9.40 3.94
C GLY A 18 2.02 -10.79 4.57
N VAL A 19 3.23 -11.24 4.94
CA VAL A 19 3.43 -12.59 5.51
C VAL A 19 3.04 -12.62 6.98
N SER A 20 3.32 -11.56 7.74
CA SER A 20 2.96 -11.46 9.16
C SER A 20 1.44 -11.52 9.37
N ALA A 21 0.66 -10.85 8.53
CA ALA A 21 -0.81 -10.94 8.54
C ALA A 21 -1.29 -12.39 8.38
N LEU A 22 -0.76 -13.12 7.40
CA LEU A 22 -1.14 -14.50 7.13
C LEU A 22 -0.76 -15.44 8.28
N ALA A 23 0.40 -15.20 8.90
CA ALA A 23 0.85 -15.95 10.08
C ALA A 23 -0.10 -15.70 11.27
N HIS A 24 -0.51 -14.45 11.51
CA HIS A 24 -1.50 -14.14 12.53
C HIS A 24 -2.87 -14.76 12.26
N MET A 25 -3.37 -14.68 11.02
CA MET A 25 -4.62 -15.32 10.61
C MET A 25 -4.55 -16.85 10.79
N ALA A 26 -3.41 -17.46 10.52
CA ALA A 26 -3.20 -18.90 10.71
C ALA A 26 -3.25 -19.30 12.19
N ILE A 27 -2.64 -18.51 13.09
CA ILE A 27 -2.76 -18.70 14.54
C ILE A 27 -4.23 -18.66 14.97
N GLU A 28 -4.98 -17.65 14.55
CA GLU A 28 -6.42 -17.51 14.90
C GLU A 28 -7.29 -18.62 14.31
N SER A 29 -6.86 -19.17 13.18
CA SER A 29 -7.49 -20.32 12.52
C SER A 29 -6.98 -21.67 13.04
N GLY A 30 -6.25 -21.68 14.17
CA GLY A 30 -5.85 -22.88 14.91
C GLY A 30 -4.60 -23.59 14.41
N ALA A 31 -3.74 -22.93 13.62
CA ALA A 31 -2.45 -23.48 13.22
C ALA A 31 -1.41 -23.37 14.36
N VAL A 32 -0.44 -24.28 14.36
CA VAL A 32 0.82 -24.07 15.08
C VAL A 32 1.74 -23.29 14.15
N VAL A 33 2.14 -22.09 14.55
CA VAL A 33 2.90 -21.19 13.67
C VAL A 33 4.36 -21.10 14.11
N SER A 34 5.23 -21.13 13.11
CA SER A 34 6.63 -20.75 13.27
C SER A 34 7.05 -19.85 12.12
N GLY A 35 8.14 -19.11 12.25
CA GLY A 35 8.60 -18.25 11.16
C GLY A 35 10.00 -17.71 11.35
N CYS A 36 10.59 -17.23 10.27
CA CYS A 36 11.90 -16.63 10.28
C CYS A 36 11.95 -15.37 9.42
N ASP A 37 12.93 -14.51 9.68
CA ASP A 37 13.25 -13.35 8.85
C ASP A 37 14.73 -13.00 8.97
N VAL A 38 15.31 -12.32 7.97
CA VAL A 38 16.70 -11.86 8.00
C VAL A 38 16.88 -10.60 8.85
N ARG A 39 15.79 -9.89 9.14
CA ARG A 39 15.80 -8.68 9.99
C ARG A 39 14.93 -8.88 11.21
N ASP A 40 15.44 -8.42 12.35
CA ASP A 40 14.65 -8.30 13.55
C ASP A 40 13.65 -7.15 13.43
N GLY A 41 12.52 -7.22 14.14
CA GLY A 41 11.51 -6.18 14.08
C GLY A 41 10.20 -6.48 14.81
N ALA A 42 9.36 -5.44 14.90
CA ALA A 42 8.10 -5.47 15.66
C ALA A 42 7.13 -6.57 15.21
N ALA A 43 7.08 -6.89 13.91
CA ALA A 43 6.24 -7.95 13.37
C ALA A 43 6.66 -9.34 13.91
N LEU A 44 7.95 -9.63 13.90
CA LEU A 44 8.50 -10.90 14.41
C LEU A 44 8.27 -11.03 15.93
N HIS A 45 8.51 -9.96 16.68
CA HIS A 45 8.23 -9.89 18.12
C HIS A 45 6.74 -10.08 18.44
N THR A 46 5.84 -9.54 17.62
CA THR A 46 4.40 -9.69 17.83
C THR A 46 3.93 -11.10 17.52
N LEU A 47 4.49 -11.78 16.51
CA LEU A 47 4.25 -13.21 16.29
C LEU A 47 4.72 -14.06 17.47
N ALA A 48 5.92 -13.79 18.00
CA ALA A 48 6.46 -14.48 19.17
C ALA A 48 5.54 -14.35 20.39
N ARG A 49 5.07 -13.13 20.69
CA ARG A 49 4.12 -12.87 21.79
C ARG A 49 2.79 -13.59 21.64
N ARG A 50 2.40 -13.95 20.41
CA ARG A 50 1.21 -14.76 20.13
C ARG A 50 1.47 -16.27 20.13
N GLY A 51 2.65 -16.69 20.57
CA GLY A 51 3.01 -18.11 20.75
C GLY A 51 3.66 -18.75 19.53
N ALA A 52 4.01 -17.99 18.49
CA ALA A 52 4.77 -18.54 17.37
C ALA A 52 6.26 -18.73 17.76
N LYS A 53 6.87 -19.81 17.27
CA LYS A 53 8.33 -19.97 17.37
C LYS A 53 9.00 -19.17 16.25
N VAL A 54 9.82 -18.18 16.60
CA VAL A 54 10.46 -17.29 15.63
C VAL A 54 11.98 -17.34 15.69
N TRP A 55 12.64 -17.14 14.55
CA TRP A 55 14.10 -17.10 14.44
C TRP A 55 14.57 -15.92 13.59
N LEU A 56 15.75 -15.41 13.92
CA LEU A 56 16.50 -14.47 13.09
C LEU A 56 17.45 -15.26 12.18
N GLY A 57 17.41 -15.00 10.88
CA GLY A 57 18.11 -15.74 9.85
C GLY A 57 17.34 -16.97 9.37
N HIS A 58 17.86 -17.59 8.30
CA HIS A 58 17.26 -18.77 7.67
C HIS A 58 18.11 -20.03 7.94
N ASP A 59 17.44 -21.14 8.24
CA ASP A 59 18.10 -22.41 8.57
C ASP A 59 17.17 -23.61 8.24
N PRO A 60 17.60 -24.59 7.44
CA PRO A 60 16.87 -25.85 7.23
C PRO A 60 16.43 -26.59 8.50
N ALA A 61 17.07 -26.35 9.65
CA ALA A 61 16.67 -26.90 10.95
C ALA A 61 15.29 -26.38 11.43
N HIS A 62 14.85 -25.19 11.00
CA HIS A 62 13.53 -24.64 11.36
C HIS A 62 12.36 -25.51 10.87
N LEU A 63 12.61 -26.39 9.88
CA LEU A 63 11.61 -27.23 9.24
C LEU A 63 11.26 -28.50 10.04
N GLU A 64 11.76 -28.66 11.26
CA GLU A 64 11.40 -29.77 12.14
C GLU A 64 9.90 -29.72 12.49
N GLY A 65 9.17 -30.80 12.20
CA GLY A 65 7.72 -30.91 12.45
C GLY A 65 6.82 -30.11 11.50
N VAL A 66 7.39 -29.33 10.58
CA VAL A 66 6.65 -28.45 9.67
C VAL A 66 5.89 -29.24 8.61
N GLN A 67 4.62 -28.86 8.38
CA GLN A 67 3.71 -29.51 7.44
C GLN A 67 3.36 -28.64 6.23
N LEU A 68 3.65 -27.34 6.28
CA LEU A 68 3.49 -26.39 5.18
C LEU A 68 4.49 -25.26 5.35
N VAL A 69 5.17 -24.87 4.27
CA VAL A 69 5.98 -23.67 4.22
C VAL A 69 5.28 -22.60 3.40
N VAL A 70 5.16 -21.40 3.97
CA VAL A 70 4.68 -20.18 3.29
C VAL A 70 5.87 -19.22 3.20
N HIS A 71 6.13 -18.64 2.02
CA HIS A 71 7.24 -17.70 1.85
C HIS A 71 6.83 -16.37 1.19
N SER A 72 7.59 -15.32 1.51
CA SER A 72 7.56 -14.04 0.81
C SER A 72 8.10 -14.16 -0.61
N SER A 73 7.69 -13.26 -1.50
CA SER A 73 8.31 -13.09 -2.83
C SER A 73 9.76 -12.59 -2.74
N ALA A 74 10.18 -12.06 -1.59
CA ALA A 74 11.56 -11.68 -1.33
C ALA A 74 12.50 -12.88 -1.07
N VAL A 75 11.96 -14.09 -0.86
CA VAL A 75 12.75 -15.31 -0.68
C VAL A 75 12.88 -16.00 -2.05
N PRO A 76 14.11 -16.11 -2.61
CA PRO A 76 14.33 -16.77 -3.89
C PRO A 76 13.92 -18.24 -3.88
N ASP A 77 13.45 -18.76 -5.01
CA ASP A 77 13.02 -20.16 -5.13
C ASP A 77 14.14 -21.17 -4.86
N ASP A 78 15.39 -20.82 -5.12
CA ASP A 78 16.56 -21.65 -4.89
C ASP A 78 17.10 -21.58 -3.44
N HIS A 79 16.45 -20.81 -2.56
CA HIS A 79 16.90 -20.62 -1.18
C HIS A 79 17.08 -21.96 -0.43
N PRO A 80 18.20 -22.16 0.31
CA PRO A 80 18.55 -23.46 0.91
C PRO A 80 17.45 -24.08 1.80
N GLU A 81 16.74 -23.25 2.58
CA GLU A 81 15.63 -23.69 3.43
C GLU A 81 14.41 -24.15 2.60
N LEU A 82 14.07 -23.47 1.50
CA LEU A 82 13.01 -23.93 0.57
C LEU A 82 13.40 -25.22 -0.14
N GLN A 83 14.66 -25.35 -0.56
CA GLN A 83 15.19 -26.57 -1.15
C GLN A 83 15.16 -27.74 -0.16
N ALA A 84 15.44 -27.49 1.12
CA ALA A 84 15.31 -28.49 2.18
C ALA A 84 13.84 -28.92 2.39
N ALA A 85 12.90 -27.97 2.39
CA ALA A 85 11.47 -28.27 2.48
C ALA A 85 11.01 -29.18 1.33
N ARG A 86 11.41 -28.87 0.09
CA ARG A 86 11.14 -29.68 -1.10
C ARG A 86 11.74 -31.09 -1.00
N ARG A 87 13.00 -31.22 -0.56
CA ARG A 87 13.64 -32.53 -0.32
C ARG A 87 12.91 -33.36 0.74
N ARG A 88 12.35 -32.71 1.76
CA ARG A 88 11.53 -33.35 2.81
C ARG A 88 10.08 -33.57 2.39
N ARG A 89 9.71 -33.24 1.14
CA ARG A 89 8.33 -33.32 0.60
C ARG A 89 7.31 -32.49 1.40
N ILE A 90 7.76 -31.43 2.04
CA ILE A 90 6.88 -30.46 2.71
C ILE A 90 6.32 -29.55 1.61
N PRO A 91 4.99 -29.38 1.51
CA PRO A 91 4.39 -28.44 0.57
C PRO A 91 4.93 -27.02 0.79
N VAL A 92 5.24 -26.34 -0.31
CA VAL A 92 5.72 -24.95 -0.31
C VAL A 92 4.75 -24.12 -1.14
N ILE A 93 4.23 -23.04 -0.56
CA ILE A 93 3.37 -22.08 -1.24
C ILE A 93 3.86 -20.65 -0.98
N ASN A 94 3.59 -19.74 -1.91
CA ASN A 94 3.87 -18.32 -1.70
C ASN A 94 2.76 -17.67 -0.85
N ARG A 95 3.01 -16.44 -0.39
CA ARG A 95 2.04 -15.65 0.38
C ARG A 95 0.66 -15.54 -0.31
N ALA A 96 0.64 -15.38 -1.63
CA ALA A 96 -0.60 -15.13 -2.36
C ALA A 96 -1.49 -16.35 -2.40
N LYS A 97 -0.91 -17.54 -2.62
CA LYS A 97 -1.63 -18.82 -2.50
C LYS A 97 -2.18 -19.06 -1.10
N MET A 98 -1.44 -18.65 -0.06
CA MET A 98 -1.94 -18.72 1.31
C MET A 98 -3.12 -17.76 1.53
N LEU A 99 -3.06 -16.53 1.02
CA LEU A 99 -4.20 -15.61 1.07
C LEU A 99 -5.39 -16.14 0.25
N ALA A 100 -5.13 -16.70 -0.94
CA ALA A 100 -6.15 -17.33 -1.78
C ALA A 100 -6.86 -18.47 -1.03
N HIS A 101 -6.12 -19.26 -0.25
CA HIS A 101 -6.71 -20.29 0.61
C HIS A 101 -7.70 -19.71 1.65
N PHE A 102 -7.39 -18.57 2.27
CA PHE A 102 -8.32 -17.89 3.19
C PHE A 102 -9.57 -17.33 2.52
N THR A 103 -9.48 -16.98 1.23
CA THR A 103 -10.52 -16.28 0.48
C THR A 103 -11.36 -17.20 -0.43
N ALA A 104 -10.91 -18.43 -0.69
CA ALA A 104 -11.49 -19.34 -1.68
C ALA A 104 -13.02 -19.51 -1.53
N GLU A 105 -13.51 -19.75 -0.32
CA GLU A 105 -14.95 -19.94 -0.05
C GLU A 105 -15.66 -18.65 0.41
N ARG A 106 -15.01 -17.50 0.28
CA ARG A 106 -15.54 -16.20 0.75
C ARG A 106 -16.12 -15.39 -0.41
N ARG A 107 -16.96 -14.40 -0.06
CA ARG A 107 -17.38 -13.31 -0.94
C ARG A 107 -16.26 -12.27 -0.97
N LEU A 108 -15.23 -12.57 -1.78
CA LEU A 108 -14.03 -11.76 -1.86
C LEU A 108 -14.29 -10.46 -2.64
N VAL A 109 -13.97 -9.34 -2.01
CA VAL A 109 -13.75 -8.03 -2.61
C VAL A 109 -12.24 -7.90 -2.79
N ALA A 110 -11.75 -8.04 -4.02
CA ALA A 110 -10.33 -7.94 -4.34
C ALA A 110 -10.02 -6.57 -4.93
N ILE A 111 -9.04 -5.88 -4.36
CA ILE A 111 -8.57 -4.56 -4.80
C ILE A 111 -7.18 -4.73 -5.41
N ALA A 112 -7.05 -4.41 -6.69
CA ALA A 112 -5.83 -4.49 -7.49
C ALA A 112 -5.53 -3.15 -8.17
N GLY A 113 -4.32 -3.00 -8.72
CA GLY A 113 -3.90 -1.83 -9.51
C GLY A 113 -2.55 -1.28 -9.02
N ALA A 114 -1.82 -0.53 -9.84
CA ALA A 114 -0.45 -0.10 -9.46
C ALA A 114 -0.44 0.72 -8.16
N HIS A 115 -1.32 1.73 -8.06
CA HIS A 115 -1.38 2.66 -6.93
C HIS A 115 -2.75 2.66 -6.23
N GLY A 116 -2.77 3.02 -4.93
CA GLY A 116 -4.02 3.25 -4.19
C GLY A 116 -4.72 1.99 -3.68
N LYS A 117 -4.15 0.79 -3.87
CA LYS A 117 -4.70 -0.48 -3.41
C LYS A 117 -5.00 -0.46 -1.92
N THR A 118 -3.97 -0.22 -1.10
CA THR A 118 -4.06 -0.26 0.36
C THR A 118 -5.14 0.69 0.89
N THR A 119 -5.17 1.94 0.44
CA THR A 119 -6.18 2.92 0.87
C THR A 119 -7.59 2.52 0.42
N THR A 120 -7.76 2.03 -0.81
CA THR A 120 -9.06 1.57 -1.33
C THR A 120 -9.56 0.32 -0.60
N THR A 121 -8.67 -0.62 -0.27
CA THR A 121 -8.95 -1.79 0.58
C THR A 121 -9.48 -1.34 1.94
N TRP A 122 -8.85 -0.34 2.57
CA TRP A 122 -9.32 0.17 3.85
C TRP A 122 -10.66 0.88 3.74
N LEU A 123 -10.86 1.73 2.73
CA LEU A 123 -12.14 2.41 2.48
C LEU A 123 -13.29 1.41 2.30
N ALA A 124 -13.07 0.37 1.49
CA ALA A 124 -14.04 -0.70 1.29
C ALA A 124 -14.32 -1.46 2.60
N ALA A 125 -13.27 -1.85 3.34
CA ALA A 125 -13.42 -2.54 4.61
C ALA A 125 -14.18 -1.70 5.65
N LYS A 126 -13.83 -0.41 5.80
CA LYS A 126 -14.50 0.51 6.73
C LYS A 126 -15.98 0.67 6.39
N LEU A 127 -16.33 0.84 5.12
CA LEU A 127 -17.74 0.91 4.70
C LEU A 127 -18.51 -0.35 5.06
N LEU A 128 -17.93 -1.54 4.83
CA LEU A 128 -18.58 -2.81 5.20
C LEU A 128 -18.69 -2.96 6.73
N LEU A 129 -17.68 -2.54 7.49
CA LEU A 129 -17.72 -2.55 8.97
C LEU A 129 -18.79 -1.61 9.52
N GLU A 130 -18.88 -0.38 8.99
CA GLU A 130 -19.89 0.64 9.35
C GLU A 130 -21.31 0.25 8.93
N ALA A 131 -21.43 -0.62 7.92
CA ALA A 131 -22.68 -1.24 7.49
C ALA A 131 -22.97 -2.56 8.23
N HIS A 132 -22.17 -2.92 9.24
CA HIS A 132 -22.33 -4.13 10.05
C HIS A 132 -22.24 -5.46 9.27
N TYR A 133 -21.56 -5.46 8.12
CA TYR A 133 -21.28 -6.70 7.37
C TYR A 133 -20.22 -7.58 8.04
N ASP A 134 -19.45 -7.07 9.00
CA ASP A 134 -18.41 -7.81 9.73
C ASP A 134 -17.44 -8.64 8.82
N PRO A 135 -16.73 -8.00 7.86
CA PRO A 135 -15.87 -8.71 6.92
C PRO A 135 -14.55 -9.16 7.56
N SER A 136 -13.95 -10.22 7.00
CA SER A 136 -12.51 -10.42 7.15
C SER A 136 -11.74 -9.41 6.28
N VAL A 137 -10.55 -9.00 6.69
CA VAL A 137 -9.73 -7.99 6.01
C VAL A 137 -8.28 -8.45 5.96
N ALA A 138 -7.62 -8.27 4.82
CA ALA A 138 -6.16 -8.36 4.69
C ALA A 138 -5.66 -7.16 3.87
N ILE A 139 -4.78 -6.35 4.44
CA ILE A 139 -4.37 -5.06 3.88
C ILE A 139 -2.83 -4.94 3.88
N GLY A 140 -2.28 -4.29 2.86
CA GLY A 140 -0.82 -4.10 2.70
C GLY A 140 -0.19 -3.05 3.63
N GLY A 141 -0.92 -2.53 4.62
CA GLY A 141 -0.46 -1.50 5.55
C GLY A 141 -1.13 -1.61 6.91
N ILE A 142 -0.51 -1.00 7.92
CA ILE A 142 -1.04 -1.00 9.29
C ILE A 142 -2.18 0.01 9.40
N VAL A 143 -3.31 -0.43 9.94
CA VAL A 143 -4.47 0.40 10.27
C VAL A 143 -4.68 0.33 11.77
N GLU A 144 -4.62 1.48 12.44
CA GLU A 144 -4.77 1.57 13.89
C GLU A 144 -6.13 1.04 14.37
N GLU A 145 -7.21 1.38 13.67
CA GLU A 145 -8.57 0.90 13.99
C GLU A 145 -8.71 -0.62 13.89
N LEU A 146 -7.92 -1.28 13.03
CA LEU A 146 -7.86 -2.75 12.95
C LEU A 146 -6.92 -3.36 14.00
N GLY A 147 -6.10 -2.55 14.67
CA GLY A 147 -5.01 -3.03 15.53
C GLY A 147 -3.86 -3.69 14.77
N GLY A 148 -3.75 -3.47 13.45
CA GLY A 148 -2.81 -4.17 12.59
C GLY A 148 -3.19 -4.09 11.11
N ASN A 149 -2.83 -5.12 10.35
CA ASN A 149 -3.03 -5.18 8.90
C ASN A 149 -3.89 -6.37 8.44
N TYR A 150 -4.61 -7.00 9.36
CA TYR A 150 -5.59 -8.02 9.07
C TYR A 150 -6.69 -7.99 10.14
N ARG A 151 -7.80 -8.65 9.84
CA ARG A 151 -8.90 -8.91 10.76
C ARG A 151 -9.65 -10.15 10.30
N LEU A 152 -10.01 -11.06 11.20
CA LEU A 152 -10.94 -12.14 10.90
C LEU A 152 -12.35 -11.76 11.37
N GLY A 153 -13.24 -11.52 10.41
CA GLY A 153 -14.67 -11.29 10.65
C GLY A 153 -15.48 -12.59 10.57
N SER A 154 -16.71 -12.55 11.09
CA SER A 154 -17.59 -13.72 11.12
C SER A 154 -18.36 -13.92 9.81
N SER A 155 -18.51 -12.89 8.98
CA SER A 155 -19.33 -12.98 7.78
C SER A 155 -18.64 -13.67 6.59
N PRO A 156 -19.37 -13.96 5.51
CA PRO A 156 -18.78 -14.48 4.28
C PRO A 156 -17.89 -13.48 3.55
N TYR A 157 -17.96 -12.18 3.84
CA TYR A 157 -17.19 -11.17 3.13
C TYR A 157 -15.72 -11.17 3.53
N PHE A 158 -14.87 -11.00 2.52
CA PHE A 158 -13.44 -10.82 2.72
C PHE A 158 -12.99 -9.65 1.84
N VAL A 159 -12.36 -8.64 2.42
CA VAL A 159 -11.77 -7.51 1.68
C VAL A 159 -10.27 -7.68 1.65
N ALA A 160 -9.67 -7.82 0.47
CA ALA A 160 -8.25 -8.07 0.33
C ALA A 160 -7.60 -7.16 -0.70
N GLU A 161 -6.42 -6.67 -0.36
CA GLU A 161 -5.45 -6.19 -1.34
C GLU A 161 -4.83 -7.38 -2.06
N VAL A 162 -4.86 -7.36 -3.40
CA VAL A 162 -4.20 -8.36 -4.26
C VAL A 162 -3.16 -7.67 -5.15
N ASP A 163 -2.09 -8.37 -5.46
CA ASP A 163 -0.88 -7.78 -6.03
C ASP A 163 -0.63 -8.26 -7.46
N GLU A 164 -0.25 -7.33 -8.31
CA GLU A 164 0.12 -7.54 -9.71
C GLU A 164 1.59 -7.78 -9.94
N SER A 165 2.47 -7.44 -9.01
CA SER A 165 3.93 -7.48 -9.22
C SER A 165 4.48 -8.81 -9.72
N ASP A 166 3.89 -9.93 -9.29
CA ASP A 166 4.29 -11.30 -9.63
C ASP A 166 3.16 -12.09 -10.34
N ALA A 167 2.15 -11.39 -10.86
CA ALA A 167 0.88 -11.94 -11.37
C ALA A 167 0.04 -12.70 -10.33
N SER A 168 0.31 -12.52 -9.03
CA SER A 168 -0.39 -13.28 -8.00
C SER A 168 -1.87 -12.96 -7.83
N LEU A 169 -2.36 -11.81 -8.33
CA LEU A 169 -3.79 -11.54 -8.40
C LEU A 169 -4.59 -12.62 -9.17
N LEU A 170 -3.93 -13.41 -10.02
CA LEU A 170 -4.56 -14.51 -10.75
C LEU A 170 -4.86 -15.75 -9.88
N GLU A 171 -4.31 -15.83 -8.67
CA GLU A 171 -4.59 -16.90 -7.71
C GLU A 171 -5.99 -16.74 -7.06
N PHE A 172 -6.64 -15.60 -7.27
CA PHE A 172 -7.90 -15.24 -6.63
C PHE A 172 -9.09 -15.37 -7.57
N SER A 173 -10.23 -15.79 -7.03
CA SER A 173 -11.52 -15.75 -7.72
C SER A 173 -12.45 -14.80 -6.95
N PRO A 174 -12.43 -13.48 -7.20
CA PRO A 174 -13.22 -12.51 -6.47
C PRO A 174 -14.71 -12.52 -6.84
N LEU A 175 -15.58 -12.10 -5.91
CA LEU A 175 -16.96 -11.72 -6.24
C LEU A 175 -17.02 -10.27 -6.74
N TYR A 176 -16.19 -9.38 -6.19
CA TYR A 176 -16.06 -8.00 -6.65
C TYR A 176 -14.59 -7.71 -6.93
N SER A 177 -14.31 -7.31 -8.17
CA SER A 177 -12.95 -6.96 -8.61
C SER A 177 -12.85 -5.44 -8.78
N ILE A 178 -11.97 -4.80 -8.02
CA ILE A 178 -11.74 -3.36 -8.09
C ILE A 178 -10.34 -3.14 -8.68
N VAL A 179 -10.25 -2.34 -9.73
CA VAL A 179 -8.98 -1.96 -10.37
C VAL A 179 -8.80 -0.45 -10.25
N THR A 180 -7.80 -0.04 -9.46
CA THR A 180 -7.56 1.37 -9.15
C THR A 180 -6.90 2.14 -10.29
N ASN A 181 -5.97 1.49 -10.98
CA ASN A 181 -5.28 1.96 -12.18
C ASN A 181 -4.42 0.82 -12.72
N VAL A 182 -3.95 0.97 -13.96
CA VAL A 182 -2.95 0.09 -14.57
C VAL A 182 -1.83 0.99 -15.09
N ASP A 183 -0.60 0.68 -14.70
CA ASP A 183 0.61 1.39 -15.11
C ASP A 183 1.71 0.38 -15.46
N HIS A 184 2.74 0.81 -16.20
CA HIS A 184 3.89 -0.04 -16.54
C HIS A 184 4.89 -0.07 -15.38
N GLU A 185 4.47 -0.66 -14.27
CA GLU A 185 5.36 -1.02 -13.16
C GLU A 185 5.94 -2.44 -13.33
N HIS A 186 6.92 -2.78 -12.49
CA HIS A 186 7.55 -4.11 -12.47
C HIS A 186 8.11 -4.51 -13.85
N VAL A 187 8.88 -3.60 -14.44
CA VAL A 187 9.47 -3.74 -15.79
C VAL A 187 10.41 -4.94 -15.93
N ASP A 188 10.92 -5.45 -14.80
CA ASP A 188 11.65 -6.71 -14.69
C ASP A 188 10.78 -7.94 -14.99
N ARG A 189 9.47 -7.82 -14.74
CA ARG A 189 8.47 -8.87 -14.95
C ARG A 189 7.66 -8.66 -16.23
N TYR A 190 7.28 -7.42 -16.51
CA TYR A 190 6.37 -7.08 -17.60
C TYR A 190 7.10 -6.29 -18.69
N PRO A 191 7.22 -6.86 -19.92
CA PRO A 191 7.95 -6.20 -20.99
C PRO A 191 7.23 -4.96 -21.55
N SER A 192 5.93 -4.80 -21.29
CA SER A 192 5.14 -3.68 -21.78
C SER A 192 3.87 -3.46 -20.97
N LEU A 193 3.29 -2.27 -21.07
CA LEU A 193 1.95 -1.97 -20.55
C LEU A 193 0.89 -2.96 -21.04
N ALA A 194 0.97 -3.41 -22.30
CA ALA A 194 0.05 -4.40 -22.85
C ALA A 194 0.14 -5.74 -22.12
N ALA A 195 1.33 -6.15 -21.67
CA ALA A 195 1.52 -7.35 -20.86
C ALA A 195 0.86 -7.21 -19.48
N VAL A 196 1.03 -6.06 -18.82
CA VAL A 196 0.35 -5.76 -17.55
C VAL A 196 -1.17 -5.78 -17.73
N GLN A 197 -1.69 -5.11 -18.75
CA GLN A 197 -3.12 -5.14 -19.08
C GLN A 197 -3.63 -6.56 -19.34
N GLY A 198 -2.83 -7.42 -19.96
CA GLY A 198 -3.15 -8.84 -20.16
C GLY A 198 -3.44 -9.56 -18.85
N VAL A 199 -2.63 -9.32 -17.81
CA VAL A 199 -2.85 -9.89 -16.47
C VAL A 199 -4.12 -9.34 -15.84
N PHE A 200 -4.35 -8.02 -15.90
CA PHE A 200 -5.59 -7.44 -15.38
C PHE A 200 -6.84 -7.94 -16.10
N ARG A 201 -6.79 -8.16 -17.43
CA ARG A 201 -7.90 -8.78 -18.17
C ARG A 201 -8.20 -10.19 -17.66
N GLN A 202 -7.17 -11.01 -17.42
CA GLN A 202 -7.36 -12.35 -16.85
C GLN A 202 -7.97 -12.30 -15.46
N PHE A 203 -7.50 -11.37 -14.61
CA PHE A 203 -8.07 -11.16 -13.27
C PHE A 203 -9.55 -10.77 -13.33
N LEU A 204 -9.91 -9.79 -14.18
CA LEU A 204 -11.31 -9.36 -14.33
C LEU A 204 -12.19 -10.48 -14.89
N ALA A 205 -11.69 -11.27 -15.84
CA ALA A 205 -12.38 -12.45 -16.36
C ALA A 205 -12.60 -13.53 -15.30
N GLY A 206 -11.72 -13.61 -14.30
CA GLY A 206 -11.84 -14.51 -13.14
C GLY A 206 -12.86 -14.08 -12.07
N THR A 207 -13.54 -12.95 -12.26
CA THR A 207 -14.65 -12.52 -11.39
C THR A 207 -15.77 -13.56 -11.41
N ARG A 208 -16.31 -13.91 -10.24
CA ARG A 208 -17.35 -14.94 -10.14
C ARG A 208 -18.69 -14.46 -10.73
N PRO A 209 -19.50 -15.37 -11.29
CA PRO A 209 -20.88 -15.07 -11.68
C PRO A 209 -21.69 -14.44 -10.53
N GLY A 210 -22.56 -13.48 -10.87
CA GLY A 210 -23.28 -12.66 -9.89
C GLY A 210 -22.45 -11.55 -9.24
N GLY A 211 -21.16 -11.47 -9.58
CA GLY A 211 -20.24 -10.43 -9.18
C GLY A 211 -20.24 -9.19 -10.08
N ALA A 212 -19.33 -8.27 -9.79
CA ALA A 212 -19.12 -7.07 -10.60
C ALA A 212 -17.65 -6.65 -10.64
N VAL A 213 -17.29 -5.92 -11.70
CA VAL A 213 -16.00 -5.25 -11.82
C VAL A 213 -16.18 -3.73 -11.69
N ILE A 214 -15.27 -3.08 -10.97
CA ILE A 214 -15.27 -1.64 -10.70
C ILE A 214 -13.91 -1.09 -11.14
N VAL A 215 -13.87 -0.23 -12.15
CA VAL A 215 -12.62 0.20 -12.79
C VAL A 215 -12.53 1.73 -12.84
N CYS A 216 -11.33 2.26 -12.56
CA CYS A 216 -11.08 3.69 -12.67
C CYS A 216 -11.12 4.18 -14.13
N ALA A 217 -12.08 5.05 -14.46
CA ALA A 217 -12.23 5.68 -15.77
C ALA A 217 -11.12 6.70 -16.07
N ASP A 218 -10.48 7.25 -15.04
CA ASP A 218 -9.38 8.21 -15.20
C ASP A 218 -8.06 7.53 -15.62
N SER A 219 -8.00 6.20 -15.55
CA SER A 219 -6.87 5.40 -16.06
C SER A 219 -7.28 4.74 -17.36
N ALA A 220 -6.90 5.34 -18.50
CA ALA A 220 -7.15 4.76 -19.81
C ALA A 220 -6.64 3.31 -19.95
N PRO A 221 -5.44 2.95 -19.42
CA PRO A 221 -5.00 1.56 -19.45
C PRO A 221 -5.87 0.60 -18.64
N ALA A 222 -6.40 1.04 -17.49
CA ALA A 222 -7.33 0.23 -16.70
C ALA A 222 -8.69 0.09 -17.41
N LEU A 223 -9.23 1.19 -17.93
CA LEU A 223 -10.51 1.20 -18.66
C LEU A 223 -10.50 0.24 -19.86
N ALA A 224 -9.36 0.12 -20.55
CA ALA A 224 -9.17 -0.82 -21.66
C ALA A 224 -9.16 -2.32 -21.25
N THR A 225 -9.27 -2.63 -19.94
CA THR A 225 -9.42 -4.00 -19.43
C THR A 225 -10.89 -4.34 -19.11
N LEU A 226 -11.78 -3.35 -19.06
CA LEU A 226 -13.16 -3.47 -18.58
C LEU A 226 -14.00 -4.49 -19.35
N ASP A 227 -13.76 -4.65 -20.65
CA ASP A 227 -14.47 -5.59 -21.53
C ASP A 227 -14.11 -7.07 -21.29
N ALA A 228 -13.11 -7.36 -20.45
CA ALA A 228 -12.75 -8.74 -20.12
C ALA A 228 -13.83 -9.47 -19.28
N TRP A 229 -14.77 -8.75 -18.69
CA TRP A 229 -15.89 -9.31 -17.92
C TRP A 229 -17.22 -9.03 -18.61
N GLY A 230 -18.03 -10.07 -18.84
CA GLY A 230 -19.34 -9.95 -19.50
C GLY A 230 -20.51 -9.57 -18.59
N GLY A 231 -20.30 -9.53 -17.27
CA GLY A 231 -21.34 -9.26 -16.29
C GLY A 231 -21.50 -7.77 -15.95
N ARG A 232 -21.83 -7.48 -14.69
CA ARG A 232 -21.99 -6.10 -14.23
C ARG A 232 -20.64 -5.37 -14.18
N ARG A 233 -20.58 -4.21 -14.82
CA ARG A 233 -19.38 -3.37 -14.96
C ARG A 233 -19.73 -1.97 -14.50
N LEU A 234 -18.89 -1.38 -13.66
CA LEU A 234 -19.03 -0.01 -13.20
C LEU A 234 -17.70 0.71 -13.36
N THR A 235 -17.79 1.99 -13.66
CA THR A 235 -16.64 2.88 -13.76
C THR A 235 -16.71 3.99 -12.72
N TYR A 236 -15.56 4.48 -12.31
CA TYR A 236 -15.50 5.59 -11.35
C TYR A 236 -14.36 6.55 -11.68
N GLY A 237 -14.47 7.80 -11.23
CA GLY A 237 -13.40 8.79 -11.39
C GLY A 237 -13.91 10.21 -11.51
N PHE A 238 -13.14 11.05 -12.18
CA PHE A 238 -13.51 12.41 -12.55
C PHE A 238 -13.91 12.53 -14.03
N ALA A 239 -13.60 11.52 -14.85
CA ALA A 239 -13.97 11.46 -16.24
C ALA A 239 -15.49 11.63 -16.42
N GLU A 240 -15.88 12.38 -17.46
CA GLU A 240 -17.28 12.73 -17.68
C GLU A 240 -18.18 11.50 -17.85
N GLY A 241 -17.68 10.44 -18.50
CA GLY A 241 -18.40 9.18 -18.73
C GLY A 241 -18.36 8.17 -17.58
N ALA A 242 -17.79 8.50 -16.42
CA ALA A 242 -17.74 7.57 -15.29
C ALA A 242 -19.13 7.37 -14.65
N ASP A 243 -19.48 6.13 -14.32
CA ASP A 243 -20.75 5.82 -13.63
C ASP A 243 -20.80 6.48 -12.24
N PHE A 244 -19.68 6.45 -11.50
CA PHE A 244 -19.49 7.10 -10.21
C PHE A 244 -18.49 8.25 -10.36
N ARG A 245 -19.02 9.46 -10.53
CA ARG A 245 -18.23 10.65 -10.85
C ARG A 245 -18.14 11.61 -9.67
N ALA A 246 -16.93 12.01 -9.29
CA ALA A 246 -16.75 13.11 -8.33
C ALA A 246 -16.97 14.48 -9.00
N GLU A 247 -17.76 15.33 -8.35
CA GLU A 247 -18.01 16.71 -8.74
C GLU A 247 -17.63 17.67 -7.59
N ASN A 248 -17.27 18.91 -7.93
CA ASN A 248 -17.00 19.98 -6.96
C ASN A 248 -15.98 19.62 -5.83
N PRO A 249 -14.83 18.98 -6.13
CA PRO A 249 -13.87 18.64 -5.08
C PRO A 249 -13.25 19.90 -4.47
N GLN A 250 -13.30 19.99 -3.15
CA GLN A 250 -12.73 21.08 -2.36
C GLN A 250 -11.87 20.50 -1.23
N ALA A 251 -10.75 21.16 -0.93
CA ALA A 251 -9.96 20.83 0.25
C ALA A 251 -10.53 21.55 1.48
N ASP A 252 -10.64 20.83 2.60
CA ASP A 252 -10.97 21.38 3.92
C ASP A 252 -9.98 20.86 4.95
N GLY A 253 -8.84 21.55 5.08
CA GLY A 253 -7.71 21.12 5.88
C GLY A 253 -7.18 19.76 5.42
N ARG A 254 -7.32 18.73 6.26
CA ARG A 254 -6.94 17.34 5.92
C ARG A 254 -8.09 16.53 5.30
N ALA A 255 -9.27 17.12 5.17
CA ALA A 255 -10.42 16.49 4.55
C ALA A 255 -10.59 16.95 3.10
N SER A 256 -11.32 16.14 2.33
CA SER A 256 -11.82 16.46 1.00
C SER A 256 -13.35 16.47 1.04
N ILE A 257 -13.96 17.53 0.51
CA ILE A 257 -15.42 17.66 0.35
C ILE A 257 -15.74 17.53 -1.14
N PHE A 258 -16.70 16.68 -1.51
CA PHE A 258 -17.08 16.46 -2.92
C PHE A 258 -18.49 15.90 -3.04
N ASP A 259 -19.09 16.06 -4.22
CA ASP A 259 -20.32 15.40 -4.61
C ASP A 259 -20.02 14.12 -5.40
N VAL A 260 -20.91 13.13 -5.35
CA VAL A 260 -20.83 11.91 -6.17
C VAL A 260 -22.08 11.79 -7.03
N ARG A 261 -21.91 11.99 -8.34
CA ARG A 261 -22.94 11.63 -9.33
C ARG A 261 -22.86 10.13 -9.58
N ARG A 262 -23.96 9.42 -9.40
CA ARG A 262 -24.06 7.97 -9.58
C ARG A 262 -25.39 7.58 -10.25
N PRO A 263 -25.57 6.31 -10.69
CA PRO A 263 -26.78 5.91 -11.40
C PRO A 263 -28.09 6.13 -10.62
N SER A 264 -28.03 6.07 -9.28
CA SER A 264 -29.18 6.31 -8.39
C SER A 264 -29.45 7.79 -8.08
N GLY A 265 -28.64 8.71 -8.62
CA GLY A 265 -28.77 10.15 -8.38
C GLY A 265 -27.50 10.80 -7.82
N LEU A 266 -27.65 12.01 -7.29
CA LEU A 266 -26.54 12.81 -6.77
C LEU A 266 -26.43 12.69 -5.26
N LEU A 267 -25.27 12.26 -4.77
CA LEU A 267 -24.92 12.23 -3.35
C LEU A 267 -24.02 13.43 -3.02
N ARG A 268 -24.60 14.48 -2.43
CA ARG A 268 -23.91 15.76 -2.21
C ARG A 268 -23.05 15.79 -0.95
N ASP A 269 -22.06 16.67 -0.87
CA ASP A 269 -21.37 17.04 0.37
C ASP A 269 -20.78 15.84 1.15
N LEU A 270 -20.18 14.87 0.43
CA LEU A 270 -19.40 13.83 1.09
C LEU A 270 -18.13 14.44 1.66
N ARG A 271 -17.91 14.21 2.96
CA ARG A 271 -16.67 14.53 3.64
C ARG A 271 -15.82 13.26 3.76
N LEU A 272 -14.64 13.28 3.17
CA LEU A 272 -13.60 12.28 3.35
C LEU A 272 -12.49 12.88 4.21
N THR A 273 -12.14 12.28 5.35
CA THR A 273 -11.05 12.76 6.23
C THR A 273 -9.63 12.49 5.71
N LEU A 274 -9.53 12.03 4.45
CA LEU A 274 -8.29 11.88 3.71
C LEU A 274 -8.17 13.00 2.66
N PRO A 275 -7.00 13.64 2.55
CA PRO A 275 -6.79 14.74 1.63
C PRO A 275 -6.41 14.23 0.23
N GLY A 276 -6.66 15.05 -0.77
CA GLY A 276 -6.11 14.87 -2.11
C GLY A 276 -7.04 14.14 -3.08
N ARG A 277 -6.92 14.53 -4.35
CA ARG A 277 -7.74 14.05 -5.47
C ARG A 277 -7.68 12.51 -5.62
N HIS A 278 -6.52 11.91 -5.41
CA HIS A 278 -6.34 10.46 -5.51
C HIS A 278 -7.14 9.71 -4.43
N ASN A 279 -7.29 10.28 -3.22
CA ASN A 279 -8.11 9.68 -2.17
C ASN A 279 -9.61 9.83 -2.44
N VAL A 280 -10.02 10.90 -3.11
CA VAL A 280 -11.39 11.01 -3.66
C VAL A 280 -11.64 9.89 -4.67
N GLN A 281 -10.71 9.60 -5.59
CA GLN A 281 -10.84 8.47 -6.52
C GLN A 281 -10.95 7.13 -5.77
N ASN A 282 -10.08 6.88 -4.81
CA ASN A 282 -10.13 5.67 -3.97
C ASN A 282 -11.49 5.53 -3.26
N ALA A 283 -12.05 6.65 -2.76
CA ALA A 283 -13.36 6.65 -2.10
C ALA A 283 -14.49 6.35 -3.08
N LEU A 284 -14.44 6.87 -4.32
CA LEU A 284 -15.44 6.56 -5.36
C LEU A 284 -15.51 5.06 -5.67
N ALA A 285 -14.38 4.36 -5.72
CA ALA A 285 -14.36 2.90 -5.90
C ALA A 285 -15.12 2.18 -4.78
N ALA A 286 -14.92 2.62 -3.55
CA ALA A 286 -15.58 2.06 -2.37
C ALA A 286 -17.07 2.44 -2.31
N VAL A 287 -17.46 3.64 -2.75
CA VAL A 287 -18.85 4.07 -2.90
C VAL A 287 -19.58 3.26 -3.98
N ALA A 288 -18.91 2.92 -5.08
CA ALA A 288 -19.46 2.05 -6.11
C ALA A 288 -19.75 0.64 -5.55
N LEU A 289 -18.84 0.08 -4.76
CA LEU A 289 -19.06 -1.18 -4.04
C LEU A 289 -20.23 -1.06 -3.05
N ALA A 290 -20.28 0.02 -2.26
CA ALA A 290 -21.36 0.28 -1.31
C ALA A 290 -22.73 0.31 -2.00
N SER A 291 -22.82 0.95 -3.18
CA SER A 291 -24.03 0.98 -3.98
C SER A 291 -24.44 -0.41 -4.51
N LEU A 292 -23.49 -1.27 -4.88
CA LEU A 292 -23.77 -2.66 -5.28
C LEU A 292 -24.33 -3.51 -4.14
N LEU A 293 -23.87 -3.25 -2.92
CA LEU A 293 -24.27 -3.95 -1.71
C LEU A 293 -25.51 -3.33 -1.03
N GLY A 294 -26.10 -2.29 -1.61
CA GLY A 294 -27.26 -1.61 -1.03
C GLY A 294 -26.97 -0.90 0.29
N ILE A 295 -25.72 -0.49 0.53
CA ILE A 295 -25.35 0.29 1.71
C ILE A 295 -25.94 1.70 1.57
N SER A 296 -26.67 2.15 2.59
CA SER A 296 -27.35 3.45 2.63
C SER A 296 -26.38 4.63 2.64
N ASP A 297 -26.84 5.77 2.13
CA ASP A 297 -26.05 7.00 2.03
C ASP A 297 -25.57 7.52 3.39
N GLU A 298 -26.38 7.33 4.44
CA GLU A 298 -26.04 7.71 5.81
C GLU A 298 -24.81 6.94 6.31
N VAL A 299 -24.72 5.65 5.97
CA VAL A 299 -23.57 4.81 6.31
C VAL A 299 -22.35 5.25 5.51
N VAL A 300 -22.52 5.54 4.21
CA VAL A 300 -21.42 6.06 3.37
C VAL A 300 -20.85 7.35 3.96
N ARG A 301 -21.72 8.30 4.31
CA ARG A 301 -21.32 9.58 4.93
C ARG A 301 -20.55 9.38 6.22
N ARG A 302 -21.08 8.56 7.12
CA ARG A 302 -20.44 8.28 8.41
C ARG A 302 -19.08 7.61 8.23
N ALA A 303 -19.00 6.59 7.38
CA ALA A 303 -17.76 5.86 7.12
C ALA A 303 -16.68 6.78 6.54
N LEU A 304 -16.98 7.54 5.48
CA LEU A 304 -16.02 8.47 4.87
C LEU A 304 -15.60 9.60 5.81
N GLY A 305 -16.54 10.12 6.60
CA GLY A 305 -16.30 11.19 7.58
C GLY A 305 -15.53 10.75 8.82
N ALA A 306 -15.42 9.45 9.07
CA ALA A 306 -14.68 8.85 10.17
C ALA A 306 -13.47 8.02 9.71
N MET A 307 -13.02 8.19 8.47
CA MET A 307 -11.87 7.43 7.95
C MET A 307 -10.60 7.79 8.73
N THR A 308 -9.95 6.79 9.31
CA THR A 308 -8.57 6.92 9.75
C THR A 308 -7.63 6.65 8.57
N GLY A 309 -6.46 7.29 8.59
CA GLY A 309 -5.40 7.00 7.64
C GLY A 309 -4.87 5.57 7.78
N VAL A 310 -4.17 5.11 6.75
CA VAL A 310 -3.31 3.93 6.83
C VAL A 310 -1.91 4.41 7.19
N GLY A 311 -1.20 3.68 8.05
CA GLY A 311 0.18 3.99 8.40
C GLY A 311 1.03 4.18 7.14
N ARG A 312 1.88 5.21 7.17
CA ARG A 312 2.74 5.64 6.07
C ARG A 312 1.98 6.04 4.79
N ARG A 313 0.71 6.45 4.87
CA ARG A 313 -0.04 7.04 3.74
C ARG A 313 -0.46 8.45 4.11
N LEU A 314 0.42 9.40 3.81
CA LEU A 314 0.35 10.81 4.22
C LEU A 314 0.05 10.96 5.73
N GLU A 315 0.71 10.11 6.52
CA GLU A 315 0.57 9.96 7.97
C GLU A 315 1.11 11.21 8.65
N ALA A 316 0.35 11.79 9.59
CA ALA A 316 0.86 12.85 10.44
C ALA A 316 1.66 12.22 11.59
N LYS A 317 2.99 12.42 11.62
CA LYS A 317 3.87 11.92 12.68
C LYS A 317 3.82 12.80 13.93
N GLY A 318 3.56 14.09 13.74
CA GLY A 318 3.39 15.07 14.81
C GLY A 318 3.90 16.46 14.42
N ALA A 319 4.00 17.34 15.39
CA ALA A 319 4.64 18.64 15.24
C ALA A 319 5.46 18.99 16.49
N ALA A 320 6.55 19.72 16.30
CA ALA A 320 7.42 20.26 17.35
C ALA A 320 8.22 21.44 16.78
N ASP A 321 8.56 22.41 17.63
CA ASP A 321 9.26 23.66 17.29
C ASP A 321 8.54 24.44 16.17
N GLY A 322 7.21 24.37 16.16
CA GLY A 322 6.36 24.94 15.12
C GLY A 322 6.46 24.25 13.74
N VAL A 323 7.18 23.13 13.62
CA VAL A 323 7.35 22.35 12.37
C VAL A 323 6.45 21.12 12.39
N ALA A 324 5.70 20.88 11.32
CA ALA A 324 4.90 19.66 11.15
C ALA A 324 5.73 18.58 10.42
N VAL A 325 5.63 17.32 10.86
CA VAL A 325 6.30 16.17 10.24
C VAL A 325 5.26 15.15 9.78
N MET A 326 5.39 14.72 8.53
CA MET A 326 4.51 13.76 7.86
C MET A 326 5.33 12.67 7.17
N ASP A 327 4.74 11.49 6.97
CA ASP A 327 5.37 10.36 6.26
C ASP A 327 4.47 9.79 5.17
N ASP A 328 5.06 9.41 4.04
CA ASP A 328 4.39 8.69 2.96
C ASP A 328 5.27 7.58 2.35
N TYR A 329 4.62 6.46 2.03
CA TYR A 329 5.23 5.25 1.47
C TYR A 329 5.50 5.36 -0.04
N GLY A 330 4.98 6.40 -0.70
CA GLY A 330 5.12 6.66 -2.11
C GLY A 330 6.58 6.56 -2.56
N HIS A 331 6.80 5.81 -3.62
CA HIS A 331 8.16 5.51 -4.09
C HIS A 331 8.23 5.37 -5.62
N HIS A 332 7.07 5.35 -6.29
CA HIS A 332 6.96 5.58 -7.73
C HIS A 332 6.78 7.08 -8.02
N PRO A 333 7.31 7.65 -9.13
CA PRO A 333 7.17 9.06 -9.45
C PRO A 333 5.72 9.58 -9.44
N ALA A 334 4.76 8.75 -9.88
CA ALA A 334 3.34 9.09 -9.85
C ALA A 334 2.79 9.25 -8.42
N GLU A 335 3.21 8.36 -7.51
CA GLU A 335 2.83 8.41 -6.09
C GLU A 335 3.45 9.63 -5.39
N VAL A 336 4.73 9.90 -5.66
CA VAL A 336 5.42 11.08 -5.12
C VAL A 336 4.70 12.36 -5.53
N ARG A 337 4.37 12.50 -6.82
CA ARG A 337 3.63 13.67 -7.34
C ARG A 337 2.25 13.82 -6.68
N ALA A 338 1.50 12.72 -6.56
CA ALA A 338 0.18 12.74 -5.94
C ALA A 338 0.23 13.10 -4.45
N THR A 339 1.26 12.61 -3.75
CA THR A 339 1.52 12.89 -2.34
C THR A 339 1.89 14.35 -2.13
N LEU A 340 2.79 14.89 -2.95
CA LEU A 340 3.21 16.29 -2.87
C LEU A 340 2.08 17.26 -3.18
N ALA A 341 1.24 16.95 -4.17
CA ALA A 341 0.05 17.74 -4.47
C ALA A 341 -0.93 17.78 -3.28
N ALA A 342 -1.15 16.63 -2.60
CA ALA A 342 -1.98 16.58 -1.41
C ALA A 342 -1.33 17.31 -0.22
N ALA A 343 -0.04 17.09 0.02
CA ALA A 343 0.72 17.74 1.09
C ALA A 343 0.74 19.26 0.94
N ARG A 344 0.89 19.78 -0.28
CA ARG A 344 0.87 21.22 -0.56
C ARG A 344 -0.46 21.87 -0.21
N GLY A 345 -1.58 21.17 -0.39
CA GLY A 345 -2.90 21.65 0.03
C GLY A 345 -3.11 21.70 1.54
N ILE A 346 -2.28 21.00 2.32
CA ILE A 346 -2.35 20.92 3.79
C ILE A 346 -1.29 21.82 4.44
N ALA A 347 -0.14 21.98 3.80
CA ALA A 347 0.98 22.76 4.31
C ALA A 347 0.60 24.23 4.50
N ARG A 348 0.96 24.79 5.67
CA ARG A 348 0.68 26.19 6.01
C ARG A 348 1.78 27.16 5.56
N GLY A 349 2.96 26.65 5.27
CA GLY A 349 4.15 27.41 4.89
C GLY A 349 4.96 26.65 3.85
N ARG A 350 6.27 26.59 4.04
CA ARG A 350 7.14 25.81 3.14
C ARG A 350 6.86 24.32 3.30
N LEU A 351 6.88 23.59 2.19
CA LEU A 351 6.87 22.14 2.18
C LEU A 351 8.26 21.67 1.73
N LEU A 352 8.93 20.96 2.61
CA LEU A 352 10.22 20.34 2.38
C LEU A 352 10.01 18.83 2.31
N ALA A 353 10.72 18.14 1.43
CA ALA A 353 10.68 16.69 1.36
C ALA A 353 12.04 16.07 1.65
N VAL A 354 12.01 14.90 2.30
CA VAL A 354 13.14 13.99 2.44
C VAL A 354 12.79 12.74 1.68
N PHE A 355 13.45 12.52 0.53
CA PHE A 355 13.15 11.37 -0.33
C PHE A 355 14.27 10.33 -0.26
N GLN A 356 13.89 9.08 -0.05
CA GLN A 356 14.78 7.93 -0.12
C GLN A 356 14.39 7.05 -1.31
N PRO A 357 15.22 7.00 -2.37
CA PRO A 357 14.97 6.11 -3.50
C PRO A 357 14.94 4.64 -3.04
N HIS A 358 14.05 3.84 -3.61
CA HIS A 358 13.86 2.44 -3.23
C HIS A 358 14.10 1.51 -4.43
N ARG A 359 15.05 0.59 -4.28
CA ARG A 359 15.58 -0.37 -5.28
C ARG A 359 16.47 0.25 -6.36
N TYR A 360 17.51 -0.49 -6.74
CA TYR A 360 18.41 -0.14 -7.84
C TYR A 360 17.69 -0.25 -9.18
N THR A 361 16.95 -1.33 -9.40
CA THR A 361 16.19 -1.58 -10.64
C THR A 361 15.24 -0.42 -10.95
N ARG A 362 14.42 0.01 -9.97
CA ARG A 362 13.50 1.13 -10.13
C ARG A 362 14.22 2.43 -10.45
N THR A 363 15.31 2.71 -9.73
CA THR A 363 16.10 3.92 -9.96
C THR A 363 16.67 3.92 -11.38
N PHE A 364 17.24 2.80 -11.83
CA PHE A 364 17.73 2.64 -13.20
C PHE A 364 16.65 2.96 -14.24
N HIS A 365 15.44 2.38 -14.09
CA HIS A 365 14.37 2.53 -15.07
C HIS A 365 13.63 3.88 -15.03
N LEU A 366 13.53 4.53 -13.86
CA LEU A 366 12.63 5.68 -13.66
C LEU A 366 13.32 6.98 -13.25
N HIS A 367 14.65 7.02 -13.13
CA HIS A 367 15.38 8.21 -12.66
C HIS A 367 15.01 9.51 -13.39
N GLU A 368 14.80 9.47 -14.72
CA GLU A 368 14.40 10.64 -15.49
C GLU A 368 13.01 11.16 -15.09
N GLN A 369 12.07 10.26 -14.82
CA GLN A 369 10.71 10.60 -14.43
C GLN A 369 10.63 11.22 -13.02
N PHE A 370 11.61 10.92 -12.15
CA PHE A 370 11.72 11.59 -10.86
C PHE A 370 12.06 13.08 -11.01
N GLY A 371 12.66 13.52 -12.12
CA GLY A 371 13.08 14.91 -12.32
C GLY A 371 11.96 15.94 -12.14
N ASP A 372 10.74 15.61 -12.56
CA ASP A 372 9.57 16.51 -12.50
C ASP A 372 8.58 16.16 -11.38
N CYS A 373 8.82 15.08 -10.63
CA CYS A 373 7.82 14.60 -9.65
C CYS A 373 7.81 15.43 -8.36
N PHE A 374 8.88 16.19 -8.12
CA PHE A 374 9.10 17.01 -6.93
C PHE A 374 8.62 18.46 -7.06
N ASP A 375 8.02 18.82 -8.20
CA ASP A 375 7.55 20.17 -8.49
C ASP A 375 6.67 20.74 -7.37
N GLY A 376 6.86 22.02 -7.08
CA GLY A 376 6.13 22.71 -6.03
C GLY A 376 6.60 22.34 -4.63
N LEU A 377 7.83 21.84 -4.44
CA LEU A 377 8.56 21.80 -3.17
C LEU A 377 9.40 23.07 -2.97
N ASP A 378 9.58 23.46 -1.71
CA ASP A 378 10.50 24.55 -1.34
C ASP A 378 11.94 24.06 -1.20
N HIS A 379 12.12 22.79 -0.83
CA HIS A 379 13.43 22.16 -0.72
C HIS A 379 13.31 20.63 -0.74
N LEU A 380 14.27 19.97 -1.38
CA LEU A 380 14.36 18.51 -1.47
C LEU A 380 15.68 18.03 -0.87
N VAL A 381 15.60 17.12 0.10
CA VAL A 381 16.74 16.36 0.61
C VAL A 381 16.69 14.96 0.05
N LEU A 382 17.76 14.53 -0.62
CA LEU A 382 17.90 13.19 -1.18
C LEU A 382 18.81 12.33 -0.30
N LEU A 383 18.30 11.17 0.13
CA LEU A 383 19.03 10.19 0.96
C LEU A 383 19.66 9.07 0.13
N PRO A 384 20.59 8.28 0.71
CA PRO A 384 21.12 7.09 0.07
C PRO A 384 20.02 6.11 -0.34
N LEU A 385 20.21 5.48 -1.50
CA LEU A 385 19.28 4.51 -2.07
C LEU A 385 19.12 3.31 -1.14
N TYR A 386 17.87 2.95 -0.86
CA TYR A 386 17.51 1.77 -0.09
C TYR A 386 17.40 0.54 -1.01
N ALA A 387 18.35 -0.40 -0.88
CA ALA A 387 18.51 -1.52 -1.82
C ALA A 387 17.35 -2.53 -1.80
N ALA A 388 16.66 -2.66 -0.66
CA ALA A 388 15.58 -3.65 -0.46
C ALA A 388 15.97 -5.10 -0.82
N GLY A 389 17.23 -5.47 -0.62
CA GLY A 389 17.77 -6.80 -0.91
C GLY A 389 18.31 -6.99 -2.32
N GLU A 390 18.23 -5.98 -3.19
CA GLU A 390 18.84 -6.04 -4.53
C GLU A 390 20.35 -5.91 -4.47
N ALA A 391 21.04 -6.64 -5.34
CA ALA A 391 22.44 -6.39 -5.61
C ALA A 391 22.61 -5.00 -6.26
N PRO A 392 23.68 -4.25 -5.92
CA PRO A 392 23.97 -2.98 -6.58
C PRO A 392 24.07 -3.12 -8.10
N LEU A 393 23.46 -2.19 -8.84
CA LEU A 393 23.65 -2.04 -10.28
C LEU A 393 24.75 -1.02 -10.54
N ASP A 394 25.61 -1.30 -11.52
CA ASP A 394 26.79 -0.50 -11.79
C ASP A 394 26.44 0.96 -12.08
N GLY A 395 27.05 1.88 -11.32
CA GLY A 395 26.82 3.32 -11.39
C GLY A 395 25.44 3.82 -10.93
N VAL A 396 24.46 2.96 -10.65
CA VAL A 396 23.10 3.36 -10.25
C VAL A 396 23.07 3.81 -8.79
N SER A 397 22.68 5.06 -8.57
CA SER A 397 22.58 5.63 -7.22
C SER A 397 21.58 6.79 -7.20
N THR A 398 21.33 7.33 -5.99
CA THR A 398 20.57 8.57 -5.79
C THR A 398 21.09 9.74 -6.64
N GLN A 399 22.37 9.73 -7.05
CA GLN A 399 22.95 10.76 -7.90
C GLN A 399 22.27 10.86 -9.27
N TRP A 400 21.71 9.77 -9.81
CA TRP A 400 20.96 9.82 -11.07
C TRP A 400 19.68 10.65 -10.94
N ILE A 401 18.97 10.50 -9.82
CA ILE A 401 17.78 11.28 -9.49
C ILE A 401 18.17 12.74 -9.23
N GLU A 402 19.25 12.99 -8.48
CA GLU A 402 19.77 14.34 -8.27
C GLU A 402 20.05 15.06 -9.60
N ARG A 403 20.71 14.39 -10.55
CA ARG A 403 20.99 14.94 -11.88
C ARG A 403 19.70 15.27 -12.63
N ALA A 404 18.71 14.36 -12.61
CA ALA A 404 17.42 14.59 -13.25
C ALA A 404 16.68 15.81 -12.66
N VAL A 405 16.65 15.94 -11.33
CA VAL A 405 16.03 17.08 -10.64
C VAL A 405 16.78 18.39 -10.95
N ARG A 406 18.11 18.39 -10.86
CA ARG A 406 18.94 19.57 -11.17
C ARG A 406 18.82 20.01 -12.62
N ALA A 407 18.70 19.06 -13.56
CA ALA A 407 18.53 19.37 -14.98
C ALA A 407 17.22 20.11 -15.27
N ARG A 408 16.17 19.87 -14.47
CA ARG A 408 14.90 20.62 -14.54
C ARG A 408 14.99 21.97 -13.85
N GLY A 409 15.71 22.04 -12.74
CA GLY A 409 16.02 23.30 -12.05
C GLY A 409 14.83 23.95 -11.33
N HIS A 410 13.73 23.21 -11.13
CA HIS A 410 12.51 23.73 -10.51
C HIS A 410 12.56 23.76 -8.97
N VAL A 411 13.41 22.92 -8.36
CA VAL A 411 13.44 22.70 -6.89
C VAL A 411 14.89 22.69 -6.38
N PRO A 412 15.20 23.47 -5.32
CA PRO A 412 16.47 23.34 -4.60
C PRO A 412 16.64 21.92 -4.04
N CYS A 413 17.75 21.27 -4.37
CA CYS A 413 17.98 19.86 -4.07
C CYS A 413 19.38 19.65 -3.51
N ASP A 414 19.46 19.03 -2.33
CA ASP A 414 20.71 18.63 -1.68
C ASP A 414 20.72 17.12 -1.42
N ARG A 415 21.77 16.44 -1.89
CA ARG A 415 21.97 15.00 -1.71
C ARG A 415 22.99 14.75 -0.62
N PHE A 416 22.71 13.76 0.22
CA PHE A 416 23.61 13.32 1.28
C PHE A 416 23.88 11.83 1.17
N ASP A 417 25.11 11.44 1.52
CA ASP A 417 25.53 10.03 1.57
C ASP A 417 25.32 9.42 2.97
N ASP A 418 25.01 10.25 3.97
CA ASP A 418 24.73 9.82 5.34
C ASP A 418 23.50 10.54 5.92
N TRP A 419 22.73 9.79 6.73
CA TRP A 419 21.49 10.27 7.33
C TRP A 419 21.72 11.38 8.35
N GLU A 420 22.83 11.34 9.07
CA GLU A 420 23.09 12.27 10.16
C GLU A 420 23.40 13.68 9.63
N ALA A 421 24.20 13.79 8.57
CA ALA A 421 24.46 15.03 7.86
C ALA A 421 23.19 15.59 7.23
N ALA A 422 22.38 14.75 6.57
CA ALA A 422 21.09 15.15 6.03
C ALA A 422 20.18 15.73 7.12
N ARG A 423 20.07 15.06 8.27
CA ARG A 423 19.26 15.51 9.41
C ARG A 423 19.79 16.80 10.02
N ARG A 424 21.10 16.93 10.24
CA ARG A 424 21.72 18.16 10.76
C ARG A 424 21.51 19.34 9.82
N HIS A 425 21.69 19.12 8.51
CA HIS A 425 21.46 20.14 7.50
C HIS A 425 20.00 20.59 7.49
N LEU A 426 19.05 19.64 7.41
CA LEU A 426 17.63 19.95 7.42
C LEU A 426 17.23 20.71 8.70
N LEU A 427 17.68 20.25 9.87
CA LEU A 427 17.47 20.93 11.15
C LEU A 427 17.96 22.38 11.13
N GLY A 428 19.07 22.69 10.46
CA GLY A 428 19.56 24.07 10.30
C GLY A 428 18.73 24.93 9.34
N LEU A 429 17.97 24.31 8.43
CA LEU A 429 17.11 24.99 7.45
C LEU A 429 15.70 25.28 7.98
N LEU A 430 15.21 24.43 8.89
CA LEU A 430 13.82 24.45 9.35
C LEU A 430 13.48 25.68 10.19
N ARG A 431 12.24 26.15 10.05
CA ARG A 431 11.67 27.30 10.75
C ARG A 431 10.21 27.00 11.14
N PRO A 432 9.68 27.66 12.19
CA PRO A 432 8.26 27.54 12.53
C PRO A 432 7.36 27.83 11.33
N GLY A 433 6.34 26.98 11.13
CA GLY A 433 5.43 27.01 9.98
C GLY A 433 5.81 26.08 8.83
N ASP A 434 7.02 25.51 8.83
CA ASP A 434 7.43 24.51 7.84
C ASP A 434 6.68 23.19 8.01
N THR A 435 6.49 22.48 6.90
CA THR A 435 6.03 21.09 6.86
C THR A 435 7.11 20.23 6.21
N VAL A 436 7.54 19.18 6.91
CA VAL A 436 8.48 18.18 6.40
C VAL A 436 7.73 16.90 6.07
N LEU A 437 7.95 16.40 4.86
CA LEU A 437 7.40 15.13 4.40
C LEU A 437 8.52 14.14 4.08
N THR A 438 8.57 13.03 4.81
CA THR A 438 9.42 11.88 4.45
C THR A 438 8.71 11.01 3.42
N ILE A 439 9.40 10.63 2.35
CA ILE A 439 8.82 9.92 1.21
C ILE A 439 9.70 8.73 0.83
N GLY A 440 9.14 7.53 0.85
CA GLY A 440 9.79 6.31 0.37
C GLY A 440 9.33 5.03 1.07
N ALA A 441 9.45 3.89 0.39
CA ALA A 441 9.03 2.59 0.91
C ALA A 441 10.00 1.96 1.93
N GLY A 442 11.23 2.48 2.03
CA GLY A 442 12.29 1.98 2.90
C GLY A 442 12.09 2.36 4.37
N ASP A 443 13.20 2.66 5.03
CA ASP A 443 13.27 3.04 6.44
C ASP A 443 13.13 4.55 6.67
N VAL A 444 12.99 5.37 5.63
CA VAL A 444 12.90 6.85 5.72
C VAL A 444 11.87 7.40 6.72
N TYR A 445 10.81 6.65 7.08
CA TYR A 445 9.89 7.06 8.15
C TYR A 445 10.61 7.29 9.49
N GLN A 446 11.67 6.52 9.76
CA GLN A 446 12.50 6.67 10.95
C GLN A 446 13.24 8.00 10.96
N PHE A 447 13.59 8.53 9.78
CA PHE A 447 14.20 9.85 9.65
C PHE A 447 13.23 10.92 10.18
N GLY A 448 11.95 10.81 9.82
CA GLY A 448 10.90 11.71 10.29
C GLY A 448 10.71 11.63 11.82
N GLU A 449 10.71 10.41 12.37
CA GLU A 449 10.60 10.19 13.82
C GLU A 449 11.80 10.76 14.59
N GLN A 450 13.02 10.55 14.09
CA GLN A 450 14.24 11.09 14.67
C GLN A 450 14.34 12.62 14.53
N LEU A 451 13.85 13.18 13.42
CA LEU A 451 13.74 14.62 13.23
C LEU A 451 12.79 15.24 14.24
N LEU A 452 11.61 14.63 14.42
CA LEU A 452 10.60 15.09 15.39
C LEU A 452 11.14 15.01 16.82
N ALA A 453 11.89 13.97 17.17
CA ALA A 453 12.56 13.87 18.47
C ALA A 453 13.56 15.02 18.68
N ALA A 454 14.42 15.30 17.69
CA ALA A 454 15.40 16.39 17.76
C ALA A 454 14.73 17.78 17.83
N LEU A 455 13.61 18.00 17.15
CA LEU A 455 12.84 19.25 17.26
C LEU A 455 12.27 19.44 18.68
N ARG A 456 11.76 18.38 19.31
CA ARG A 456 11.30 18.43 20.71
C ARG A 456 12.42 18.75 21.70
N GLU A 457 13.65 18.36 21.39
CA GLU A 457 14.82 18.71 22.21
C GLU A 457 15.18 20.19 22.10
N ARG A 458 14.95 20.84 20.94
CA ARG A 458 15.15 22.29 20.77
C ARG A 458 14.17 23.15 21.56
N GLU A 459 12.94 22.65 21.74
CA GLU A 459 11.93 23.33 22.55
C GLU A 459 12.23 23.27 24.05
N ARG A 460 13.13 22.37 24.48
CA ARG A 460 13.50 22.28 25.89
C ARG A 460 14.42 23.46 26.24
N PRO A 461 14.05 24.26 27.25
CA PRO A 461 14.74 25.52 27.58
C PRO A 461 16.18 25.34 28.05
#